data_AF-A0A1H3B6U5-F1
#
_entry.id   AF-A0A1H3B6U5-F1
#
_cell.length_a   1.000
_cell.length_b   1.000
_cell.length_c   1.000
_cell.angle_alpha   90.00
_cell.angle_beta   90.00
_cell.angle_gamma   90.00
#
_symmetry.space_group_name_H-M   'P 1'
#
loop_
_entity.id
_entity.type
_entity.pdbx_description
1 polymer ?
#
loop_
_entity_poly.entity_id
_entity_poly.type
_entity_poly.pdbx_seq_one_letter_code
_entity_poly.pdbx_strand_id
1 'polypeptide(L)'
;MKLTAQQEVNLKTGAYVVAAGLLVYFVFVKRKDNSGNSSDPTGNGGSTPSLPAFNPKIVAENLYDAMKDSGTDEESILETLKTVTLSQFAQVITAFGNRAYNTVTGNQYNFNPFSSLPNLPLKTWLKEELNTKDYALLRSKYPNYL
;
A
#
# COMPACT_ATOMS: atom_id res chain seq x y z
N MET A 1 20.91 -43.18 19.54
CA MET A 1 20.80 -41.79 20.06
C MET A 1 19.89 -41.05 19.09
N LYS A 2 18.68 -40.66 19.52
CA LYS A 2 17.68 -40.01 18.67
C LYS A 2 18.01 -38.52 18.56
N LEU A 3 18.24 -38.03 17.34
CA LEU A 3 18.25 -36.61 17.00
C LEU A 3 17.03 -36.36 16.10
N THR A 4 16.22 -35.37 16.50
CA THR A 4 14.88 -35.08 16.01
C THR A 4 14.90 -34.28 14.71
N ALA A 5 13.97 -34.60 13.81
CA ALA A 5 13.85 -34.06 12.44
C ALA A 5 13.30 -32.62 12.37
N GLN A 6 13.76 -31.71 13.23
CA GLN A 6 13.23 -30.32 13.30
C GLN A 6 14.24 -29.24 12.88
N GLN A 7 15.39 -29.59 12.30
CA GLN A 7 16.45 -28.60 12.01
C GLN A 7 16.94 -28.54 10.55
N GLU A 8 16.34 -29.26 9.60
CA GLU A 8 16.76 -29.21 8.18
C GLU A 8 15.65 -28.79 7.20
N VAL A 9 14.90 -27.72 7.49
CA VAL A 9 14.03 -27.11 6.46
C VAL A 9 14.15 -25.58 6.44
N ASN A 10 15.38 -25.05 6.42
CA ASN A 10 15.63 -23.59 6.40
C ASN A 10 16.57 -23.11 5.28
N LEU A 11 16.49 -23.66 4.06
CA LEU A 11 17.31 -23.08 2.97
C LEU A 11 16.75 -23.14 1.53
N LYS A 12 15.52 -23.61 1.28
CA LYS A 12 15.01 -23.69 -0.11
C LYS A 12 13.69 -22.95 -0.41
N THR A 13 12.99 -22.43 0.60
CA THR A 13 11.72 -21.69 0.38
C THR A 13 11.91 -20.17 0.27
N GLY A 14 13.03 -19.63 0.77
CA GLY A 14 13.26 -18.17 0.85
C GLY A 14 13.57 -17.45 -0.47
N ALA A 15 13.91 -18.17 -1.55
CA ALA A 15 14.31 -17.56 -2.81
C ALA A 15 13.15 -17.39 -3.82
N TYR A 16 12.07 -18.17 -3.70
CA TYR A 16 11.01 -18.18 -4.72
C TYR A 16 9.93 -17.12 -4.49
N VAL A 17 9.62 -16.79 -3.23
CA VAL A 17 8.58 -15.78 -2.91
C VAL A 17 9.03 -14.37 -3.28
N VAL A 18 10.33 -14.05 -3.12
CA VAL A 18 10.88 -12.75 -3.53
C VAL A 18 10.95 -12.61 -5.05
N ALA A 19 11.25 -13.70 -5.78
CA ALA A 19 11.30 -13.68 -7.24
C ALA A 19 9.90 -13.54 -7.88
N ALA A 20 8.87 -14.18 -7.31
CA ALA A 20 7.49 -14.07 -7.80
C ALA A 20 6.90 -12.67 -7.58
N GLY A 21 7.12 -12.08 -6.40
CA GLY A 21 6.64 -10.72 -6.10
C GLY A 21 7.29 -9.64 -6.98
N LEU A 22 8.60 -9.76 -7.25
CA LEU A 22 9.30 -8.85 -8.16
C LEU A 22 8.91 -9.06 -9.64
N LEU A 23 8.65 -10.30 -10.08
CA LEU A 23 8.22 -10.56 -11.45
C LEU A 23 6.82 -10.02 -11.73
N VAL A 24 5.86 -10.13 -10.81
CA VAL A 24 4.53 -9.53 -10.99
C VAL A 24 4.61 -7.99 -11.05
N TYR A 25 5.44 -7.37 -10.21
CA TYR A 25 5.70 -5.93 -10.27
C TYR A 25 6.29 -5.51 -11.63
N PHE A 26 7.28 -6.22 -12.18
CA PHE A 26 7.86 -5.87 -13.48
C PHE A 26 6.96 -6.22 -14.69
N VAL A 27 6.12 -7.25 -14.60
CA VAL A 27 5.21 -7.66 -15.70
C VAL A 27 4.02 -6.72 -15.84
N PHE A 28 3.52 -6.10 -14.76
CA PHE A 28 2.44 -5.09 -14.85
C PHE A 28 2.94 -3.63 -15.04
N VAL A 29 4.24 -3.34 -14.90
CA VAL A 29 4.80 -1.97 -15.00
C VAL A 29 5.21 -1.54 -16.43
N LYS A 30 4.62 -2.11 -17.48
CA LYS A 30 4.73 -1.61 -18.87
C LYS A 30 3.32 -1.20 -19.34
N ARG A 31 3.01 0.01 -19.80
CA ARG A 31 3.79 1.16 -20.30
C ARG A 31 2.94 2.44 -20.10
N LYS A 32 3.54 3.52 -19.60
CA LYS A 32 3.12 4.89 -19.97
C LYS A 32 4.32 5.57 -20.60
N ASP A 33 4.33 5.60 -21.92
CA ASP A 33 5.36 6.27 -22.70
C ASP A 33 5.20 7.79 -22.50
N ASN A 34 6.19 8.42 -21.87
CA ASN A 34 6.35 9.88 -21.93
C ASN A 34 7.53 10.16 -22.86
N SER A 35 7.27 10.19 -24.17
CA SER A 35 8.21 10.75 -25.14
C SER A 35 8.24 12.27 -25.01
N GLY A 36 9.07 12.77 -24.10
CA GLY A 36 9.49 14.17 -24.04
C GLY A 36 10.99 14.21 -24.32
N ASN A 37 11.34 14.43 -25.59
CA ASN A 37 12.71 14.51 -26.07
C ASN A 37 13.37 15.81 -25.58
N SER A 38 14.21 15.73 -24.56
CA SER A 38 15.12 16.82 -24.19
C SER A 38 16.56 16.32 -24.33
N SER A 39 17.16 16.58 -25.49
CA SER A 39 18.60 16.46 -25.69
C SER A 39 19.31 17.59 -24.92
N ASP A 40 19.78 17.28 -23.71
CA ASP A 40 20.66 18.15 -22.92
C ASP A 40 22.14 17.92 -23.33
N PRO A 41 22.83 18.92 -23.92
CA PRO A 41 24.21 18.79 -24.38
C PRO A 41 25.26 19.03 -23.28
N THR A 42 24.87 19.24 -22.02
CA THR A 42 25.81 19.69 -20.96
C THR A 42 26.62 18.57 -20.28
N GLY A 43 26.36 17.30 -20.59
CA GLY A 43 27.21 16.19 -20.12
C GLY A 43 27.16 15.90 -18.62
N ASN A 44 26.23 16.48 -17.87
CA ASN A 44 26.01 16.19 -16.44
C ASN A 44 25.13 14.96 -16.20
N GLY A 45 25.22 13.94 -17.07
CA GLY A 45 24.42 12.71 -17.05
C GLY A 45 24.78 11.71 -15.94
N GLY A 46 25.27 12.18 -14.80
CA GLY A 46 25.52 11.38 -13.61
C GLY A 46 24.25 11.19 -12.79
N SER A 47 23.28 10.43 -13.31
CA SER A 47 22.16 9.94 -12.50
C SER A 47 22.72 8.95 -11.48
N THR A 48 23.14 9.44 -10.32
CA THR A 48 23.17 8.58 -9.14
C THR A 48 21.77 7.96 -9.02
N PRO A 49 21.61 6.66 -8.70
CA PRO A 49 20.30 6.13 -8.40
C PRO A 49 19.86 6.80 -7.09
N SER A 50 19.24 7.98 -7.21
CA SER A 50 18.56 8.63 -6.12
C SER A 50 17.52 7.63 -5.65
N LEU A 51 17.52 7.34 -4.35
CA LEU A 51 16.45 6.59 -3.72
C LEU A 51 15.10 7.11 -4.26
N PRO A 52 14.16 6.23 -4.64
CA PRO A 52 12.89 6.66 -5.20
C PRO A 52 12.25 7.66 -4.23
N ALA A 53 11.98 8.86 -4.74
CA ALA A 53 11.37 9.91 -3.95
C ALA A 53 10.01 9.41 -3.42
N PHE A 54 9.72 9.68 -2.15
CA PHE A 54 8.45 9.32 -1.55
C PHE A 54 7.28 9.93 -2.34
N ASN A 55 6.31 9.10 -2.73
CA ASN A 55 5.12 9.55 -3.45
C ASN A 55 3.85 9.17 -2.66
N PRO A 56 3.17 10.14 -2.03
CA PRO A 56 1.99 9.87 -1.22
C PRO A 56 0.81 9.33 -2.02
N LYS A 57 0.72 9.63 -3.33
CA LYS A 57 -0.36 9.12 -4.19
C LYS A 57 -0.25 7.62 -4.39
N ILE A 58 0.97 7.12 -4.60
CA ILE A 58 1.21 5.67 -4.77
C ILE A 58 0.81 4.93 -3.49
N VAL A 59 1.22 5.44 -2.33
CA VAL A 59 0.83 4.85 -1.04
C VAL A 59 -0.69 4.89 -0.84
N ALA A 60 -1.34 6.01 -1.17
CA ALA A 60 -2.79 6.14 -1.07
C ALA A 60 -3.55 5.15 -1.97
N GLU A 61 -3.09 4.93 -3.22
CA GLU A 61 -3.69 3.93 -4.10
C GLU A 61 -3.45 2.51 -3.60
N ASN A 62 -2.24 2.19 -3.13
CA ASN A 62 -1.95 0.87 -2.54
C ASN A 62 -2.88 0.57 -1.34
N LEU A 63 -3.11 1.56 -0.48
CA LEU A 63 -4.04 1.42 0.65
C LEU A 63 -5.47 1.22 0.17
N TYR A 64 -5.91 1.98 -0.83
CA TYR A 64 -7.24 1.82 -1.39
C TYR A 64 -7.44 0.44 -2.02
N ASP A 65 -6.49 -0.03 -2.81
CA ASP A 65 -6.57 -1.33 -3.46
C ASP A 65 -6.59 -2.48 -2.44
N ALA A 66 -5.94 -2.32 -1.29
CA ALA A 66 -5.98 -3.28 -0.19
C ALA A 66 -7.32 -3.32 0.58
N MET A 67 -8.19 -2.31 0.43
CA MET A 67 -9.42 -2.13 1.21
C MET A 67 -10.72 -2.05 0.37
N LYS A 68 -10.65 -1.83 -0.94
CA LYS A 68 -11.84 -1.48 -1.76
C LYS A 68 -12.78 -2.67 -2.03
N ASP A 69 -12.23 -3.87 -2.05
CA ASP A 69 -12.95 -5.10 -2.39
C ASP A 69 -13.46 -5.80 -1.13
N SER A 70 -14.34 -6.79 -1.28
CA SER A 70 -14.89 -7.51 -0.13
C SER A 70 -13.79 -8.32 0.58
N GLY A 71 -13.43 -7.87 1.78
CA GLY A 71 -12.32 -8.42 2.55
C GLY A 71 -11.07 -7.56 2.44
N THR A 72 -10.27 -7.57 3.50
CA THR A 72 -9.11 -6.70 3.66
C THR A 72 -7.83 -7.51 3.56
N ASP A 73 -6.81 -6.96 2.92
CA ASP A 73 -5.43 -7.44 3.07
C ASP A 73 -4.73 -6.60 4.15
N GLU A 74 -4.95 -6.95 5.43
CA GLU A 74 -4.42 -6.18 6.55
C GLU A 74 -2.87 -6.16 6.55
N GLU A 75 -2.25 -7.26 6.11
CA GLU A 75 -0.79 -7.35 6.00
C GLU A 75 -0.25 -6.35 4.97
N SER A 76 -0.89 -6.23 3.80
CA SER A 76 -0.53 -5.24 2.79
C SER A 76 -0.69 -3.80 3.28
N ILE A 77 -1.73 -3.50 4.07
CA ILE A 77 -1.92 -2.19 4.70
C ILE A 77 -0.77 -1.88 5.66
N LEU A 78 -0.44 -2.82 6.54
CA LEU A 78 0.61 -2.65 7.54
C LEU A 78 2.00 -2.52 6.89
N GLU A 79 2.31 -3.34 5.89
CA GLU A 79 3.60 -3.29 5.18
C GLU A 79 3.73 -1.99 4.37
N THR A 80 2.65 -1.56 3.70
CA THR A 80 2.59 -0.27 3.01
C THR A 80 2.87 0.89 3.97
N LEU A 81 2.28 0.86 5.17
CA LEU A 81 2.45 1.93 6.17
C LEU A 81 3.73 1.78 7.01
N LYS A 82 4.44 0.67 6.96
CA LYS A 82 5.61 0.39 7.82
C LYS A 82 6.74 1.39 7.61
N THR A 83 7.02 1.74 6.36
CA THR A 83 8.09 2.68 5.98
C THR A 83 7.64 4.15 5.93
N VAL A 84 6.32 4.40 6.04
CA VAL A 84 5.75 5.74 6.02
C VAL A 84 5.98 6.44 7.36
N THR A 85 6.54 7.65 7.34
CA THR A 85 6.74 8.46 8.54
C THR A 85 5.47 9.24 8.91
N LEU A 86 5.42 9.83 10.12
CA LEU A 86 4.27 10.62 10.56
C LEU A 86 3.96 11.81 9.63
N SER A 87 5.00 12.51 9.16
CA SER A 87 4.83 13.67 8.25
C SER A 87 4.41 13.22 6.85
N GLN A 88 4.92 12.09 6.37
CA GLN A 88 4.50 11.48 5.11
C GLN A 88 3.05 10.98 5.18
N PHE A 89 2.63 10.41 6.31
CA PHE A 89 1.26 9.93 6.49
C PHE A 89 0.23 11.06 6.36
N ALA A 90 0.57 12.27 6.82
CA ALA A 90 -0.25 13.46 6.58
C ALA A 90 -0.48 13.69 5.08
N GLN A 91 0.58 13.58 4.28
CA GLN A 91 0.51 13.72 2.82
C GLN A 91 -0.28 12.58 2.18
N VAL A 92 -0.19 11.36 2.72
CA VAL A 92 -0.99 10.20 2.28
C VAL A 92 -2.47 10.43 2.55
N ILE A 93 -2.84 10.96 3.73
CA ILE A 93 -4.24 11.30 4.04
C ILE A 93 -4.78 12.33 3.05
N THR A 94 -4.00 13.39 2.78
CA THR A 94 -4.37 14.39 1.78
C THR A 94 -4.49 13.79 0.38
N ALA A 95 -3.58 12.89 0.00
CA ALA A 95 -3.60 12.24 -1.31
C ALA A 95 -4.74 11.22 -1.45
N PHE A 96 -5.11 10.52 -0.38
CA PHE A 96 -6.22 9.56 -0.37
C PHE A 96 -7.57 10.27 -0.51
N GLY A 97 -7.73 11.41 0.18
CA GLY A 97 -8.95 12.21 0.17
C GLY A 97 -10.13 11.49 0.84
N ASN A 98 -11.34 11.71 0.31
CA ASN A 98 -12.53 10.97 0.70
C ASN A 98 -12.98 10.09 -0.46
N ARG A 99 -13.22 8.81 -0.19
CA ARG A 99 -13.61 7.81 -1.20
C ARG A 99 -14.92 7.13 -0.81
N ALA A 100 -15.72 6.77 -1.81
CA ALA A 100 -17.00 6.10 -1.63
C ALA A 100 -16.81 4.75 -0.95
N TYR A 101 -17.47 4.55 0.18
CA TYR A 101 -17.32 3.35 1.01
C TYR A 101 -18.64 2.98 1.67
N ASN A 102 -18.95 1.69 1.63
CA ASN A 102 -20.08 1.10 2.31
C ASN A 102 -19.59 0.43 3.59
N THR A 103 -19.82 1.08 4.73
CA THR A 103 -19.44 0.56 6.06
C THR A 103 -20.20 -0.70 6.47
N VAL A 104 -21.29 -1.04 5.78
CA VAL A 104 -22.07 -2.24 6.09
C VAL A 104 -21.46 -3.48 5.41
N THR A 105 -20.97 -3.32 4.18
CA THR A 105 -20.43 -4.44 3.38
C THR A 105 -18.92 -4.43 3.25
N GLY A 106 -18.22 -3.41 3.75
CA GLY A 106 -16.76 -3.32 3.68
C GLY A 106 -16.25 -3.25 2.25
N ASN A 107 -16.95 -2.51 1.38
CA ASN A 107 -16.59 -2.37 -0.03
C ASN A 107 -17.29 -1.16 -0.65
N GLN A 108 -17.26 -1.03 -1.98
CA GLN A 108 -17.85 0.08 -2.71
C GLN A 108 -19.22 -0.23 -3.34
N TYR A 109 -19.83 -1.36 -2.97
CA TYR A 109 -21.11 -1.74 -3.55
C TYR A 109 -22.25 -0.90 -2.98
N ASN A 110 -23.07 -0.35 -3.87
CA ASN A 110 -24.26 0.41 -3.51
C ASN A 110 -25.54 -0.37 -3.82
N PHE A 111 -26.22 -0.85 -2.78
CA PHE A 111 -27.49 -1.56 -2.92
C PHE A 111 -28.70 -0.63 -3.05
N ASN A 112 -28.52 0.69 -2.83
CA ASN A 112 -29.60 1.66 -2.92
C ASN A 112 -29.60 2.36 -4.29
N PRO A 113 -30.61 2.13 -5.14
CA PRO A 113 -30.68 2.78 -6.46
C PRO A 113 -31.02 4.28 -6.38
N PHE A 114 -31.36 4.80 -5.20
CA PHE A 114 -31.84 6.18 -5.00
C PHE A 114 -30.86 7.09 -4.23
N SER A 115 -29.69 6.58 -3.80
CA SER A 115 -28.69 7.37 -3.07
C SER A 115 -27.30 6.91 -3.43
N SER A 116 -26.31 7.81 -3.50
CA SER A 116 -24.90 7.44 -3.60
C SER A 116 -24.34 6.98 -2.25
N LEU A 117 -23.24 6.24 -2.27
CA LEU A 117 -22.47 5.94 -1.06
C LEU A 117 -21.83 7.21 -0.49
N PRO A 118 -21.67 7.30 0.84
CA PRO A 118 -20.93 8.39 1.46
C PRO A 118 -19.44 8.30 1.10
N ASN A 119 -18.81 9.46 0.91
CA ASN A 119 -17.36 9.55 0.76
C ASN A 119 -16.72 9.69 2.14
N LEU A 120 -15.87 8.72 2.51
CA LEU A 120 -15.27 8.62 3.83
C LEU A 120 -13.74 8.80 3.76
N PRO A 121 -13.11 9.40 4.79
CA PRO A 121 -11.67 9.65 4.83
C PRO A 121 -10.89 8.38 5.18
N LEU A 122 -9.58 8.39 4.89
CA LEU A 122 -8.67 7.26 5.14
C LEU A 122 -8.76 6.70 6.58
N LYS A 123 -8.91 7.57 7.58
CA LYS A 123 -9.08 7.16 8.98
C LYS A 123 -10.26 6.20 9.17
N THR A 124 -11.40 6.52 8.57
CA THR A 124 -12.61 5.71 8.68
C THR A 124 -12.41 4.38 7.96
N TRP A 125 -11.85 4.41 6.75
CA TRP A 125 -11.50 3.19 6.02
C TRP A 125 -10.61 2.25 6.87
N LEU A 126 -9.48 2.74 7.38
CA LEU A 126 -8.58 1.95 8.22
C LEU A 126 -9.25 1.40 9.49
N LYS A 127 -10.21 2.13 10.06
CA LYS A 127 -10.91 1.69 11.28
C LYS A 127 -11.90 0.56 11.00
N GLU A 128 -12.59 0.60 9.87
CA GLU A 128 -13.57 -0.42 9.50
C GLU A 128 -12.89 -1.69 8.97
N GLU A 129 -11.74 -1.54 8.32
CA GLU A 129 -11.01 -2.62 7.65
C GLU A 129 -10.04 -3.36 8.59
N LEU A 130 -9.42 -2.66 9.54
CA LEU A 130 -8.47 -3.30 10.46
C LEU A 130 -9.13 -3.76 11.76
N ASN A 131 -8.63 -4.87 12.31
CA ASN A 131 -8.99 -5.27 13.66
C ASN A 131 -8.50 -4.25 14.71
N THR A 132 -9.06 -4.33 15.92
CA THR A 132 -8.77 -3.40 17.02
C THR A 132 -7.29 -3.31 17.36
N LYS A 133 -6.53 -4.41 17.27
CA LYS A 133 -5.11 -4.44 17.64
C LYS A 133 -4.27 -3.70 16.59
N ASP A 134 -4.51 -3.98 15.32
CA ASP A 134 -3.74 -3.38 14.22
C ASP A 134 -4.08 -1.90 14.06
N TYR A 135 -5.36 -1.53 14.21
CA TYR A 135 -5.74 -0.12 14.24
C TYR A 135 -5.09 0.62 15.44
N ALA A 136 -5.03 0.00 16.61
CA ALA A 136 -4.35 0.60 17.77
C ALA A 136 -2.83 0.74 17.55
N LEU A 137 -2.19 -0.22 16.87
CA LEU A 137 -0.79 -0.13 16.47
C LEU A 137 -0.56 1.07 15.54
N LEU A 138 -1.39 1.23 14.51
CA LEU A 138 -1.31 2.39 13.61
C LEU A 138 -1.57 3.69 14.35
N ARG A 139 -2.50 3.72 15.29
CA ARG A 139 -2.78 4.89 16.13
C ARG A 139 -1.60 5.28 17.01
N SER A 140 -0.84 4.31 17.51
CA SER A 140 0.41 4.58 18.24
C SER A 140 1.47 5.22 17.34
N LYS A 141 1.54 4.80 16.07
CA LYS A 141 2.47 5.37 15.07
C LYS A 141 2.02 6.73 14.55
N TYR A 142 0.71 6.94 14.41
CA TYR A 142 0.09 8.15 13.82
C TYR A 142 -0.91 8.84 14.78
N PRO A 143 -0.48 9.25 15.99
CA PRO A 143 -1.39 9.66 17.07
C PRO A 143 -2.20 10.93 16.76
N ASN A 144 -1.71 11.78 15.86
CA ASN A 144 -2.38 13.03 15.48
C ASN A 144 -3.40 12.85 14.34
N TYR A 145 -3.45 11.67 13.73
CA TYR A 145 -4.24 11.41 12.53
C TYR A 145 -5.28 10.29 12.71
N LEU A 146 -5.07 9.33 13.63
CA LEU A 146 -5.92 8.14 13.83
C LEU A 146 -6.61 8.07 15.21
#